data_AF-A0A518IB85-F1
#
_entry.id   AF-A0A518IB85-F1
#
_cell.length_a   1.000
_cell.length_b   1.000
_cell.length_c   1.000
_cell.angle_alpha   90.00
_cell.angle_beta   90.00
_cell.angle_gamma   90.00
#
_symmetry.space_group_name_H-M   'P 1'
#
loop_
_entity.id
_entity.type
_entity.pdbx_description
1 polymer ?
#
loop_
_entity_poly.entity_id
_entity_poly.type
_entity_poly.pdbx_seq_one_letter_code
_entity_poly.pdbx_strand_id
1 'polypeptide(L)'
;MICFVLWLKSPAPSPRVTSQEAPVIEAPPLDLQSFLDVEEGSTTAMVSLPVSTHLEKEKNKQFIPLNVVPQQKSQHNQKVQIVAAKRSVDQSHEISSKLRKQLQQSDRNADQLVGQSTDAFSRGLLSLSEYHLALSLGYKNKLKAAELRQSKQAEVTFLNQKRRLFQQAVEQLQLMDQPAAQGWYGDLVHARLLLAQNQYELANATKDIDLQQAALAQISSLSSEYFSIRKVELQVGEADLSEFRRASRAVYVANQESQYFYGSDKNDTSGLAVYVRELEEIQTEVQWMANRDAGMGRNDLLNLSKSHLAYTRAKYYQKQDRENESRELFQKSMEYSQSAWKERINTYFPAGTASLHDLSSAWIMWNAAGSEYSELQSRETGTINREIRVGLDRMLNIADSIRDRRGRMSSDVSLVHCLKHSEILSDLKAAQTR
;
A
#
# COMPACT_ATOMS: atom_id res chain seq x y z
N MET A 1 24.43 -4.83 -42.63
CA MET A 1 24.36 -3.36 -42.46
C MET A 1 23.45 -2.82 -43.56
N ILE A 2 22.16 -2.68 -43.24
CA ILE A 2 21.12 -2.18 -44.16
C ILE A 2 20.28 -1.22 -43.31
N CYS A 3 20.35 0.08 -43.63
CA CYS A 3 19.53 1.12 -43.03
C CYS A 3 18.16 1.13 -43.71
N PHE A 4 17.08 0.93 -42.95
CA PHE A 4 15.73 1.24 -43.39
C PHE A 4 15.27 2.55 -42.75
N VAL A 5 15.25 3.60 -43.57
CA VAL A 5 14.51 4.83 -43.30
C VAL A 5 13.09 4.61 -43.81
N LEU A 6 12.11 4.50 -42.91
CA LEU A 6 10.70 4.49 -43.27
C LEU A 6 10.06 5.82 -42.85
N TRP A 7 9.79 6.63 -43.87
CA TRP A 7 8.92 7.80 -43.83
C TRP A 7 7.52 7.42 -43.36
N LEU A 8 7.07 7.97 -42.23
CA LEU A 8 5.67 7.96 -41.84
C LEU A 8 4.96 9.14 -42.53
N LYS A 9 4.10 8.80 -43.50
CA LYS A 9 3.06 9.70 -44.04
C LYS A 9 2.00 9.90 -42.97
N SER A 10 1.77 11.14 -42.56
CA SER A 10 0.57 11.54 -41.81
C SER A 10 -0.69 11.41 -42.68
N PRO A 11 -1.79 10.81 -42.20
CA PRO A 11 -3.11 11.12 -42.71
C PRO A 11 -3.94 11.94 -41.72
N ALA A 12 -4.83 12.74 -42.31
CA ALA A 12 -5.62 13.83 -41.76
C ALA A 12 -6.59 13.46 -40.59
N PRO A 13 -6.98 14.45 -39.77
CA PRO A 13 -7.94 14.24 -38.68
C PRO A 13 -9.37 14.03 -39.22
N SER A 14 -10.10 13.08 -38.65
CA SER A 14 -11.55 12.87 -38.86
C SER A 14 -12.30 13.12 -37.55
N PRO A 15 -13.62 13.45 -37.63
CA PRO A 15 -14.22 14.53 -36.85
C PRO A 15 -14.60 14.13 -35.42
N ARG A 16 -14.46 15.08 -34.50
CA ARG A 16 -14.93 14.99 -33.12
C ARG A 16 -16.46 14.90 -33.11
N VAL A 17 -16.99 13.84 -32.48
CA VAL A 17 -18.37 13.78 -32.02
C VAL A 17 -18.51 14.81 -30.89
N THR A 18 -19.42 15.75 -31.08
CA THR A 18 -19.84 16.75 -30.10
C THR A 18 -20.39 16.04 -28.86
N SER A 19 -19.73 16.26 -27.72
CA SER A 19 -20.28 15.98 -26.40
C SER A 19 -19.91 17.16 -25.50
N GLN A 20 -20.92 17.63 -24.78
CA GLN A 20 -21.00 18.93 -24.12
C GLN A 20 -19.77 19.26 -23.25
N GLU A 21 -19.30 20.49 -23.41
CA GLU A 21 -18.20 21.11 -22.67
C GLU A 21 -18.46 21.12 -21.16
N ALA A 22 -17.54 20.54 -20.39
CA ALA A 22 -17.27 20.96 -19.02
C ALA A 22 -16.30 22.17 -19.07
N PRO A 23 -16.37 23.13 -18.12
CA PRO A 23 -15.58 24.35 -18.20
C PRO A 23 -14.09 24.02 -18.14
N VAL A 24 -13.39 24.39 -19.21
CA VAL A 24 -11.93 24.36 -19.31
C VAL A 24 -11.38 25.46 -18.41
N ILE A 25 -10.70 25.09 -17.32
CA ILE A 25 -9.73 25.97 -16.68
C ILE A 25 -8.39 25.55 -17.28
N GLU A 26 -7.88 26.35 -18.21
CA GLU A 26 -6.55 26.20 -18.79
C GLU A 26 -5.51 26.26 -17.66
N ALA A 27 -4.76 25.17 -17.47
CA ALA A 27 -3.51 25.22 -16.73
C ALA A 27 -2.51 26.04 -17.57
N PRO A 28 -1.73 26.95 -16.96
CA PRO A 28 -0.76 27.75 -17.70
C PRO A 28 0.31 26.83 -18.33
N PRO A 29 0.85 27.17 -19.51
CA PRO A 29 1.90 26.40 -20.15
C PRO A 29 3.16 26.39 -19.27
N LEU A 30 3.70 25.20 -19.04
CA LEU A 30 4.96 24.99 -18.33
C LEU A 30 6.10 25.66 -19.11
N ASP A 31 6.59 26.77 -18.57
CA ASP A 31 7.77 27.48 -19.07
C ASP A 31 9.05 26.72 -18.67
N LEU A 32 9.66 26.09 -19.67
CA LEU A 32 10.91 25.31 -19.58
C LEU A 32 12.12 26.14 -19.12
N GLN A 33 12.02 27.47 -19.06
CA GLN A 33 13.08 28.33 -18.52
C GLN A 33 13.10 28.41 -16.99
N SER A 34 12.03 28.03 -16.29
CA SER A 34 12.01 28.01 -14.81
C SER A 34 12.72 26.80 -14.19
N PHE A 35 13.13 25.82 -15.02
CA PHE A 35 13.74 24.56 -14.57
C PHE A 35 15.27 24.64 -14.38
N LEU A 36 15.91 25.75 -14.79
CA LEU A 36 17.37 25.92 -14.74
C LEU A 36 17.86 26.89 -13.64
N ASP A 37 16.96 27.57 -12.93
CA ASP A 37 17.32 28.57 -11.91
C ASP A 37 17.22 28.05 -10.46
N VAL A 38 17.00 26.75 -10.23
CA VAL A 38 16.86 26.16 -8.87
C VAL A 38 18.11 25.41 -8.40
N GLU A 39 19.18 25.35 -9.19
CA GLU A 39 20.38 24.56 -8.85
C GLU A 39 21.40 25.26 -7.94
N GLU A 40 21.27 26.55 -7.62
CA GLU A 40 22.22 27.23 -6.71
C GLU A 40 21.51 28.22 -5.77
N GLY A 41 21.18 27.79 -4.54
CA GLY A 41 20.62 28.72 -3.57
C GLY A 41 20.16 28.15 -2.23
N SER A 42 21.11 28.07 -1.30
CA SER A 42 20.97 28.57 0.08
C SER A 42 19.88 27.96 0.99
N THR A 43 20.28 27.10 1.94
CA THR A 43 20.57 27.43 3.37
C THR A 43 19.35 27.68 4.26
N THR A 44 19.28 26.89 5.33
CA THR A 44 18.83 27.25 6.70
C THR A 44 17.68 28.26 6.84
N ALA A 45 16.52 27.76 7.25
CA ALA A 45 15.59 28.54 8.08
C ALA A 45 15.00 27.65 9.18
N MET A 46 15.55 27.80 10.38
CA MET A 46 14.83 27.42 11.60
C MET A 46 13.55 28.24 11.67
N VAL A 47 12.41 27.58 11.75
CA VAL A 47 11.14 28.19 12.16
C VAL A 47 10.66 27.45 13.39
N SER A 48 11.04 27.96 14.54
CA SER A 48 10.37 27.67 15.82
C SER A 48 9.01 28.35 15.80
N LEU A 49 7.92 27.65 16.19
CA LEU A 49 6.63 28.21 16.69
C LEU A 49 5.56 27.08 16.83
N PRO A 50 4.46 27.33 17.55
CA PRO A 50 4.27 27.13 18.98
C PRO A 50 3.77 25.71 19.35
N VAL A 51 4.12 25.28 20.55
CA VAL A 51 3.60 24.06 21.20
C VAL A 51 2.10 24.22 21.44
N SER A 52 1.27 23.44 20.76
CA SER A 52 -0.14 23.26 21.11
C SER A 52 -0.38 21.84 21.58
N THR A 53 -0.60 21.72 22.89
CA THR A 53 -0.92 20.48 23.59
C THR A 53 -2.39 20.16 23.45
N HIS A 54 -2.78 19.26 22.53
CA HIS A 54 -4.05 18.54 22.62
C HIS A 54 -3.94 17.17 21.95
N LEU A 55 -3.52 16.16 22.73
CA LEU A 55 -3.54 14.75 22.33
C LEU A 55 -4.71 14.04 23.03
N GLU A 56 -5.82 13.89 22.32
CA GLU A 56 -6.83 12.88 22.67
C GLU A 56 -6.41 11.50 22.13
N LYS A 57 -6.36 10.53 23.06
CA LYS A 57 -6.19 9.07 22.90
C LYS A 57 -5.95 8.56 21.47
N GLU A 58 -4.67 8.41 21.14
CA GLU A 58 -4.17 7.75 19.94
C GLU A 58 -4.54 6.26 19.90
N LYS A 59 -5.11 5.82 18.78
CA LYS A 59 -5.19 4.41 18.41
C LYS A 59 -3.94 4.06 17.60
N ASN A 60 -3.33 2.92 17.87
CA ASN A 60 -2.21 2.35 17.09
C ASN A 60 -2.51 2.41 15.58
N LYS A 61 -1.83 3.28 14.83
CA LYS A 61 -1.87 3.33 13.37
C LYS A 61 -0.59 2.70 12.83
N GLN A 62 -0.74 1.58 12.12
CA GLN A 62 0.33 0.93 11.36
C GLN A 62 0.46 1.62 10.00
N PHE A 63 1.68 1.93 9.56
CA PHE A 63 1.91 2.44 8.22
C PHE A 63 1.57 1.34 7.21
N ILE A 64 0.71 1.66 6.27
CA ILE A 64 0.16 0.68 5.34
C ILE A 64 1.12 0.56 4.14
N PRO A 65 1.54 -0.65 3.74
CA PRO A 65 2.39 -0.82 2.56
C PRO A 65 1.78 -0.14 1.33
N LEU A 66 2.63 0.51 0.51
CA LEU A 66 2.25 1.34 -0.65
C LEU A 66 1.41 0.62 -1.71
N ASN A 67 1.32 -0.71 -1.65
CA ASN A 67 0.52 -1.54 -2.56
C ASN A 67 -0.89 -1.88 -2.05
N VAL A 68 -1.28 -1.43 -0.86
CA VAL A 68 -2.60 -1.74 -0.26
C VAL A 68 -3.06 -0.53 0.54
N VAL A 69 -4.33 -0.17 0.57
CA VAL A 69 -4.85 0.78 1.56
C VAL A 69 -5.84 0.02 2.43
N PRO A 70 -5.59 -0.14 3.74
CA PRO A 70 -6.69 -0.20 4.69
C PRO A 70 -6.42 0.66 5.93
N GLN A 71 -7.32 1.60 6.25
CA GLN A 71 -7.36 2.22 7.57
C GLN A 71 -8.51 1.65 8.40
N GLN A 72 -8.18 1.18 9.61
CA GLN A 72 -9.12 0.71 10.63
C GLN A 72 -9.70 1.87 11.48
N LYS A 73 -11.03 1.84 11.64
CA LYS A 73 -11.92 2.17 12.79
C LYS A 73 -12.22 3.61 13.23
N SER A 74 -13.54 3.84 13.33
CA SER A 74 -14.21 4.20 14.59
C SER A 74 -15.57 3.50 14.76
N GLN A 75 -15.71 2.70 15.83
CA GLN A 75 -17.01 2.33 16.39
C GLN A 75 -17.61 3.55 17.09
N HIS A 76 -18.87 3.86 16.76
CA HIS A 76 -19.64 4.93 17.37
C HIS A 76 -20.09 4.53 18.79
N ASN A 77 -19.92 5.44 19.75
CA ASN A 77 -20.27 5.26 21.16
C ASN A 77 -21.77 5.04 21.35
N GLN A 78 -22.17 3.90 21.93
CA GLN A 78 -23.42 3.83 22.69
C GLN A 78 -23.17 4.36 24.10
N LYS A 79 -23.97 5.35 24.53
CA LYS A 79 -24.01 5.82 25.91
C LYS A 79 -24.42 4.65 26.82
N VAL A 80 -23.49 4.16 27.63
CA VAL A 80 -23.77 3.22 28.73
C VAL A 80 -23.76 4.00 30.03
N GLN A 81 -24.88 3.93 30.76
CA GLN A 81 -25.02 4.45 32.12
C GLN A 81 -24.00 3.80 33.05
N ILE A 82 -23.29 4.62 33.82
CA ILE A 82 -22.33 4.19 34.83
C ILE A 82 -23.12 3.61 36.01
N VAL A 83 -23.11 2.29 36.17
CA VAL A 83 -23.39 1.62 37.44
C VAL A 83 -22.06 1.13 38.00
N ALA A 84 -21.73 1.56 39.21
CA ALA A 84 -20.50 1.22 39.90
C ALA A 84 -20.38 -0.31 40.09
N ALA A 85 -19.28 -0.90 39.61
CA ALA A 85 -18.95 -2.30 39.85
C ALA A 85 -17.53 -2.44 40.42
N LYS A 86 -17.46 -3.31 41.42
CA LYS A 86 -16.36 -3.62 42.34
C LYS A 86 -15.07 -4.04 41.65
N ARG A 87 -13.94 -3.77 42.33
CA ARG A 87 -12.58 -4.27 42.05
C ARG A 87 -12.61 -5.75 41.60
N SER A 88 -12.24 -6.00 40.36
CA SER A 88 -11.97 -7.35 39.84
C SER A 88 -10.50 -7.69 40.06
N VAL A 89 -10.32 -8.90 40.60
CA VAL A 89 -9.06 -9.61 40.86
C VAL A 89 -8.33 -9.88 39.54
N ASP A 90 -7.00 -9.73 39.54
CA ASP A 90 -6.10 -10.13 38.45
C ASP A 90 -6.33 -11.61 38.08
N GLN A 91 -7.04 -11.85 36.98
CA GLN A 91 -7.08 -13.15 36.32
C GLN A 91 -5.99 -13.17 35.25
N SER A 92 -4.88 -13.83 35.54
CA SER A 92 -3.90 -14.22 34.52
C SER A 92 -4.60 -15.11 33.48
N HIS A 93 -4.93 -14.55 32.33
CA HIS A 93 -5.49 -15.30 31.20
C HIS A 93 -4.47 -16.34 30.73
N GLU A 94 -4.66 -17.60 31.11
CA GLU A 94 -3.89 -18.70 30.54
C GLU A 94 -4.20 -18.84 29.04
N ILE A 95 -3.25 -18.42 28.21
CA ILE A 95 -3.28 -18.63 26.76
C ILE A 95 -3.38 -20.13 26.50
N SER A 96 -4.50 -20.58 25.91
CA SER A 96 -4.74 -22.00 25.60
C SER A 96 -3.59 -22.59 24.75
N SER A 97 -3.32 -23.89 24.93
CA SER A 97 -2.25 -24.58 24.19
C SER A 97 -2.42 -24.48 22.67
N LYS A 98 -3.66 -24.47 22.17
CA LYS A 98 -3.99 -24.25 20.75
C LYS A 98 -3.61 -22.84 20.29
N LEU A 99 -3.94 -21.81 21.08
CA LEU A 99 -3.57 -20.42 20.77
C LEU A 99 -2.06 -20.24 20.78
N ARG A 100 -1.33 -20.82 21.75
CA ARG A 100 0.14 -20.79 21.76
C ARG A 100 0.76 -21.39 20.49
N LYS A 101 0.25 -22.55 20.04
CA LYS A 101 0.69 -23.18 18.79
C LYS A 101 0.44 -22.29 17.57
N GLN A 102 -0.74 -21.67 17.47
CA GLN A 102 -1.08 -20.77 16.36
C GLN A 102 -0.18 -19.52 16.34
N LEU A 103 0.06 -18.91 17.50
CA LEU A 103 0.95 -17.76 17.62
C LEU A 103 2.41 -18.14 17.27
N GLN A 104 2.89 -19.29 17.74
CA GLN A 104 4.23 -19.78 17.40
C GLN A 104 4.38 -20.07 15.90
N GLN A 105 3.35 -20.64 15.26
CA GLN A 105 3.37 -20.88 13.82
C GLN A 105 3.36 -19.55 13.04
N SER A 106 2.60 -18.56 13.52
CA SER A 106 2.58 -17.23 12.91
C SER A 106 3.96 -16.56 12.95
N ASP A 107 4.67 -16.64 14.08
CA ASP A 107 6.03 -16.07 14.19
C ASP A 107 6.99 -16.77 13.23
N ARG A 108 6.97 -18.11 13.19
CA ARG A 108 7.82 -18.89 12.29
C ARG A 108 7.60 -18.52 10.82
N ASN A 109 6.33 -18.39 10.40
CA ASN A 109 6.01 -17.99 9.04
C ASN A 109 6.45 -16.56 8.73
N ALA A 110 6.33 -15.64 9.71
CA ALA A 110 6.80 -14.27 9.57
C ALA A 110 8.33 -14.18 9.50
N ASP A 111 9.05 -14.93 10.32
CA ASP A 111 10.51 -15.04 10.28
C ASP A 111 10.99 -15.62 8.95
N GLN A 112 10.34 -16.68 8.47
CA GLN A 112 10.63 -17.26 7.16
C GLN A 112 10.41 -16.26 6.03
N LEU A 113 9.27 -15.55 6.02
CA LEU A 113 8.99 -14.53 5.01
C LEU A 113 10.06 -13.44 5.02
N VAL A 114 10.38 -12.87 6.18
CA VAL A 114 11.40 -11.82 6.30
C VAL A 114 12.77 -12.32 5.85
N GLY A 115 13.19 -13.51 6.27
CA GLY A 115 14.48 -14.08 5.88
C GLY A 115 14.58 -14.34 4.38
N GLN A 116 13.56 -14.99 3.80
CA GLN A 116 13.55 -15.36 2.38
C GLN A 116 13.37 -14.14 1.47
N SER A 117 12.56 -13.15 1.86
CA SER A 117 12.41 -11.92 1.08
C SER A 117 13.68 -11.08 1.09
N THR A 118 14.40 -11.03 2.22
CA THR A 118 15.70 -10.35 2.33
C THR A 118 16.76 -11.03 1.45
N ASP A 119 16.83 -12.36 1.50
CA ASP A 119 17.75 -13.15 0.67
C ASP A 119 17.41 -13.05 -0.83
N ALA A 120 16.12 -12.98 -1.19
CA ALA A 120 15.71 -12.77 -2.57
C ALA A 120 15.99 -11.33 -3.07
N PHE A 121 15.70 -10.31 -2.26
CA PHE A 121 15.97 -8.90 -2.58
C PHE A 121 17.47 -8.61 -2.73
N SER A 122 18.29 -9.11 -1.80
CA SER A 122 19.76 -8.92 -1.87
C SER A 122 20.40 -9.53 -3.12
N ARG A 123 19.75 -10.53 -3.74
CA ARG A 123 20.16 -11.15 -5.00
C ARG A 123 19.51 -10.52 -6.24
N GLY A 124 18.73 -9.45 -6.09
CA GLY A 124 18.01 -8.79 -7.18
C GLY A 124 16.84 -9.59 -7.75
N LEU A 125 16.30 -10.56 -7.00
CA LEU A 125 15.20 -11.43 -7.45
C LEU A 125 13.81 -10.90 -7.08
N LEU A 126 13.75 -9.85 -6.25
CA LEU A 126 12.55 -9.11 -5.90
C LEU A 126 12.82 -7.62 -6.13
N SER A 127 11.81 -6.92 -6.63
CA SER A 127 11.79 -5.46 -6.60
C SER A 127 11.68 -4.94 -5.16
N LEU A 128 12.06 -3.68 -4.94
CA LEU A 128 11.89 -3.01 -3.65
C LEU A 128 10.43 -3.04 -3.18
N SER A 129 9.48 -2.93 -4.10
CA SER A 129 8.06 -2.93 -3.78
C SER A 129 7.54 -4.28 -3.29
N GLU A 130 8.02 -5.38 -3.87
CA GLU A 130 7.69 -6.74 -3.45
C GLU A 130 8.32 -7.04 -2.10
N TYR A 131 9.58 -6.63 -1.92
CA TYR A 131 10.30 -6.73 -0.66
C TYR A 131 9.59 -5.96 0.47
N HIS A 132 9.18 -4.72 0.19
CA HIS A 132 8.40 -3.91 1.13
C HIS A 132 7.09 -4.62 1.54
N LEU A 133 6.32 -5.17 0.59
CA LEU A 133 5.09 -5.89 0.93
C LEU A 133 5.38 -7.06 1.88
N ALA A 134 6.41 -7.85 1.57
CA ALA A 134 6.81 -8.99 2.38
C ALA A 134 7.21 -8.58 3.81
N LEU A 135 8.06 -7.55 3.95
CA LEU A 135 8.46 -7.03 5.25
C LEU A 135 7.26 -6.50 6.04
N SER A 136 6.42 -5.69 5.42
CA SER A 136 5.25 -5.09 6.07
C SER A 136 4.27 -6.16 6.55
N LEU A 137 4.03 -7.21 5.77
CA LEU A 137 3.18 -8.32 6.21
C LEU A 137 3.84 -9.14 7.34
N GLY A 138 5.11 -9.48 7.19
CA GLY A 138 5.86 -10.24 8.19
C GLY A 138 5.86 -9.54 9.55
N TYR A 139 6.23 -8.27 9.59
CA TYR A 139 6.24 -7.50 10.84
C TYR A 139 4.83 -7.21 11.37
N LYS A 140 3.82 -7.01 10.51
CA LYS A 140 2.42 -6.90 10.96
C LYS A 140 1.96 -8.16 11.70
N ASN A 141 2.33 -9.34 11.21
CA ASN A 141 1.99 -10.59 11.88
C ASN A 141 2.73 -10.76 13.21
N LYS A 142 4.02 -10.41 13.27
CA LYS A 142 4.79 -10.40 14.53
C LYS A 142 4.16 -9.45 15.56
N LEU A 143 3.79 -8.25 15.14
CA LEU A 143 3.13 -7.25 15.99
C LEU A 143 1.77 -7.74 16.50
N LYS A 144 0.89 -8.23 15.60
CA LYS A 144 -0.40 -8.81 16.00
C LYS A 144 -0.24 -9.99 16.98
N ALA A 145 0.72 -10.87 16.73
CA ALA A 145 1.00 -12.00 17.61
C ALA A 145 1.51 -11.53 18.99
N ALA A 146 2.36 -10.50 19.02
CA ALA A 146 2.83 -9.89 20.27
C ALA A 146 1.71 -9.16 21.04
N GLU A 147 0.81 -8.46 20.35
CA GLU A 147 -0.37 -7.84 20.94
C GLU A 147 -1.27 -8.88 21.62
N LEU A 148 -1.54 -10.01 20.95
CA LEU A 148 -2.32 -11.13 21.51
C LEU A 148 -1.63 -11.79 22.72
N ARG A 149 -0.30 -11.66 22.83
CA ARG A 149 0.50 -12.07 23.99
C ARG A 149 0.67 -10.97 25.03
N GLN A 150 0.14 -9.77 24.79
CA GLN A 150 0.30 -8.57 25.62
C GLN A 150 1.77 -8.16 25.84
N SER A 151 2.64 -8.41 24.86
CA SER A 151 4.06 -8.06 24.95
C SER A 151 4.31 -6.62 24.52
N LYS A 152 4.26 -5.68 25.47
CA LYS A 152 4.42 -4.23 25.22
C LYS A 152 5.79 -3.84 24.63
N GLN A 153 6.85 -4.59 24.95
CA GLN A 153 8.22 -4.28 24.49
C GLN A 153 8.53 -4.82 23.09
N ALA A 154 7.67 -5.69 22.54
CA ALA A 154 7.90 -6.31 21.24
C ALA A 154 7.76 -5.31 20.08
N GLU A 155 6.90 -4.29 20.23
CA GLU A 155 6.62 -3.32 19.17
C GLU A 155 7.88 -2.54 18.77
N VAL A 156 8.52 -1.86 19.73
CA VAL A 156 9.77 -1.12 19.51
C VAL A 156 10.88 -2.03 18.99
N THR A 157 10.95 -3.27 19.49
CA THR A 157 11.96 -4.24 19.05
C THR A 157 11.78 -4.61 17.57
N PHE A 158 10.56 -4.95 17.17
CA PHE A 158 10.24 -5.32 15.79
C PHE A 158 10.36 -4.14 14.83
N LEU A 159 9.96 -2.94 15.23
CA LEU A 159 10.14 -1.73 14.44
C LEU A 159 11.63 -1.42 14.22
N ASN A 160 12.48 -1.58 15.24
CA ASN A 160 13.93 -1.44 15.07
C ASN A 160 14.54 -2.48 14.12
N GLN A 161 14.05 -3.73 14.15
CA GLN A 161 14.50 -4.76 13.20
C GLN A 161 14.09 -4.40 11.77
N LYS A 162 12.84 -3.95 11.56
CA LYS A 162 12.33 -3.46 10.27
C LYS A 162 13.16 -2.27 9.77
N ARG A 163 13.50 -1.31 10.65
CA ARG A 163 14.35 -0.17 10.35
C ARG A 163 15.70 -0.58 9.79
N ARG A 164 16.37 -1.55 10.44
CA ARG A 164 17.68 -2.07 9.99
C ARG A 164 17.60 -2.68 8.60
N LEU A 165 16.53 -3.40 8.28
CA LEU A 165 16.35 -4.01 6.97
C LEU A 165 16.11 -2.96 5.87
N PHE A 166 15.39 -1.88 6.16
CA PHE A 166 15.27 -0.76 5.20
C PHE A 166 16.55 0.05 5.07
N GLN A 167 17.28 0.26 6.16
CA GLN A 167 18.59 0.88 6.13
C GLN A 167 19.55 0.08 5.24
N GLN A 168 19.58 -1.25 5.37
CA GLN A 168 20.34 -2.14 4.50
C GLN A 168 19.90 -2.06 3.04
N ALA A 169 18.61 -1.95 2.76
CA ALA A 169 18.11 -1.77 1.40
C ALA A 169 18.56 -0.44 0.78
N VAL A 170 18.54 0.65 1.56
CA VAL A 170 19.07 1.95 1.14
C VAL A 170 20.57 1.85 0.86
N GLU A 171 21.35 1.27 1.77
CA GLU A 171 22.79 1.08 1.60
C GLU A 171 23.11 0.22 0.38
N GLN A 172 22.39 -0.89 0.18
CA GLN A 172 22.58 -1.75 -0.98
C GLN A 172 22.30 -1.01 -2.28
N LEU A 173 21.18 -0.29 -2.37
CA LEU A 173 20.84 0.50 -3.56
C LEU A 173 21.87 1.61 -3.80
N GLN A 174 22.34 2.29 -2.76
CA GLN A 174 23.40 3.31 -2.86
C GLN A 174 24.74 2.75 -3.32
N LEU A 175 25.15 1.58 -2.82
CA LEU A 175 26.40 0.92 -3.23
C LEU A 175 26.34 0.43 -4.67
N MET A 176 25.15 0.07 -5.14
CA MET A 176 24.87 -0.26 -6.53
C MET A 176 24.68 1.02 -7.36
N ASP A 177 25.47 2.07 -7.13
CA ASP A 177 25.47 3.35 -7.86
C ASP A 177 25.62 3.12 -9.37
N GLN A 178 24.49 2.80 -10.00
CA GLN A 178 24.35 2.41 -11.39
C GLN A 178 23.44 3.44 -12.03
N PRO A 179 23.95 4.64 -12.33
CA PRO A 179 23.17 5.66 -13.05
C PRO A 179 22.71 5.19 -14.44
N ALA A 180 23.30 4.11 -14.97
CA ALA A 180 22.87 3.45 -16.21
C ALA A 180 21.73 2.43 -16.01
N ALA A 181 21.40 2.03 -14.78
CA ALA A 181 20.25 1.19 -14.48
C ALA A 181 19.01 2.10 -14.40
N GLN A 182 18.27 2.15 -15.50
CA GLN A 182 17.03 2.91 -15.63
C GLN A 182 16.07 2.63 -14.47
N GLY A 183 15.46 3.67 -13.89
CA GLY A 183 14.53 3.55 -12.75
C GLY A 183 15.17 3.33 -11.37
N TRP A 184 16.50 3.18 -11.27
CA TRP A 184 17.21 2.94 -10.01
C TRP A 184 17.08 4.10 -9.01
N TYR A 185 17.17 5.35 -9.50
CA TYR A 185 17.12 6.51 -8.61
C TYR A 185 15.76 6.64 -7.94
N GLY A 186 14.68 6.39 -8.69
CA GLY A 186 13.33 6.26 -8.14
C GLY A 186 13.23 5.19 -7.03
N ASP A 187 13.87 4.03 -7.20
CA ASP A 187 13.92 2.99 -6.17
C ASP A 187 14.75 3.39 -4.93
N LEU A 188 15.87 4.10 -5.12
CA LEU A 188 16.66 4.62 -4.01
C LEU A 188 15.86 5.61 -3.15
N VAL A 189 15.18 6.56 -3.79
CA VAL A 189 14.34 7.54 -3.08
C VAL A 189 13.15 6.83 -2.41
N HIS A 190 12.55 5.84 -3.06
CA HIS A 190 11.52 5.01 -2.45
C HIS A 190 12.05 4.27 -1.20
N ALA A 191 13.25 3.70 -1.22
CA ALA A 191 13.82 3.02 -0.07
C ALA A 191 14.07 3.97 1.11
N ARG A 192 14.56 5.18 0.83
CA ARG A 192 14.71 6.26 1.83
C ARG A 192 13.36 6.65 2.42
N LEU A 193 12.33 6.79 1.58
CA LEU A 193 10.97 7.06 2.02
C LEU A 193 10.44 5.96 2.96
N LEU A 194 10.64 4.68 2.61
CA LEU A 194 10.22 3.55 3.47
C LEU A 194 10.94 3.55 4.83
N LEU A 195 12.22 3.91 4.83
CA LEU A 195 13.00 4.07 6.06
C LEU A 195 12.43 5.21 6.93
N ALA A 196 12.17 6.37 6.35
CA ALA A 196 11.58 7.52 7.06
C ALA A 196 10.18 7.19 7.63
N GLN A 197 9.35 6.49 6.86
CA GLN A 197 8.06 5.98 7.32
C GLN A 197 8.19 5.05 8.54
N ASN A 198 9.18 4.16 8.54
CA ASN A 198 9.41 3.29 9.68
C ASN A 198 10.02 4.03 10.89
N GLN A 199 10.83 5.07 10.67
CA GLN A 199 11.30 5.95 11.74
C GLN A 199 10.13 6.70 12.39
N TYR A 200 9.16 7.16 11.61
CA TYR A 200 7.92 7.74 12.11
C TYR A 200 7.11 6.73 12.94
N GLU A 201 6.92 5.50 12.47
CA GLU A 201 6.27 4.43 13.24
C GLU A 201 6.98 4.18 14.59
N LEU A 202 8.31 4.16 14.57
CA LEU A 202 9.13 3.95 15.77
C LEU A 202 8.98 5.11 16.76
N ALA A 203 9.03 6.35 16.27
CA ALA A 203 8.86 7.55 17.08
C ALA A 203 7.44 7.65 17.69
N ASN A 204 6.42 7.16 16.96
CA ASN A 204 5.08 6.98 17.49
C ASN A 204 5.03 5.93 18.62
N ALA A 205 5.65 4.77 18.42
CA ALA A 205 5.70 3.72 19.45
C ALA A 205 6.46 4.15 20.72
N THR A 206 7.48 5.01 20.58
CA THR A 206 8.23 5.58 21.73
C THR A 206 7.62 6.86 22.28
N LYS A 207 6.57 7.41 21.65
CA LYS A 207 5.93 8.69 21.99
C LYS A 207 6.88 9.88 21.96
N ASP A 208 7.84 9.87 21.04
CA ASP A 208 8.80 10.95 20.83
C ASP A 208 8.27 11.88 19.74
N ILE A 209 7.69 13.02 20.16
CA ILE A 209 7.01 13.97 19.26
C ILE A 209 8.01 14.67 18.34
N ASP A 210 9.20 15.01 18.84
CA ASP A 210 10.23 15.71 18.06
C ASP A 210 10.74 14.81 16.93
N LEU A 211 10.99 13.53 17.23
CA LEU A 211 11.36 12.55 16.20
C LEU A 211 10.21 12.26 15.23
N GLN A 212 8.96 12.25 15.69
CA GLN A 212 7.81 12.12 14.80
C GLN A 212 7.75 13.29 13.81
N GLN A 213 7.88 14.52 14.30
CA GLN A 213 7.85 15.72 13.47
C GLN A 213 8.98 15.72 12.43
N ALA A 214 10.21 15.39 12.86
CA ALA A 214 11.37 15.31 11.99
C ALA A 214 11.20 14.22 10.91
N ALA A 215 10.74 13.02 11.29
CA ALA A 215 10.48 11.94 10.35
C ALA A 215 9.36 12.32 9.35
N LEU A 216 8.32 13.02 9.81
CA LEU A 216 7.22 13.45 8.95
C LEU A 216 7.66 14.50 7.92
N ALA A 217 8.51 15.45 8.31
CA ALA A 217 9.10 16.40 7.36
C ALA A 217 9.92 15.68 6.28
N GLN A 218 10.70 14.66 6.66
CA GLN A 218 11.44 13.82 5.70
C GLN A 218 10.50 13.04 4.77
N ILE A 219 9.41 12.46 5.30
CA ILE A 219 8.40 11.75 4.51
C ILE A 219 7.78 12.69 3.47
N SER A 220 7.41 13.91 3.84
CA SER A 220 6.83 14.89 2.92
C SER A 220 7.80 15.30 1.80
N SER A 221 9.07 15.53 2.14
CA SER A 221 10.12 15.83 1.15
C SER A 221 10.38 14.64 0.20
N LEU A 222 10.64 13.45 0.75
CA LEU A 222 10.96 12.25 -0.03
C LEU A 222 9.77 11.77 -0.87
N SER A 223 8.53 11.94 -0.41
CA SER A 223 7.35 11.57 -1.20
C SER A 223 7.17 12.47 -2.42
N SER A 224 7.41 13.78 -2.27
CA SER A 224 7.36 14.75 -3.37
C SER A 224 8.48 14.49 -4.38
N GLU A 225 9.70 14.22 -3.89
CA GLU A 225 10.84 13.85 -4.73
C GLU A 225 10.56 12.54 -5.48
N TYR A 226 10.09 11.50 -4.78
CA TYR A 226 9.74 10.21 -5.37
C TYR A 226 8.69 10.33 -6.48
N PHE A 227 7.64 11.14 -6.26
CA PHE A 227 6.64 11.44 -7.27
C PHE A 227 7.21 12.14 -8.48
N SER A 228 8.02 13.18 -8.26
CA SER A 228 8.67 13.93 -9.36
C SER A 228 9.52 13.01 -10.23
N ILE A 229 10.36 12.18 -9.61
CA ILE A 229 11.23 11.23 -10.31
C ILE A 229 10.39 10.20 -11.08
N ARG A 230 9.44 9.53 -10.44
CA ARG A 230 8.62 8.51 -11.11
C ARG A 230 7.78 9.08 -12.24
N LYS A 231 7.38 10.35 -12.16
CA LYS A 231 6.68 11.04 -13.26
C LYS A 231 7.58 11.21 -14.48
N VAL A 232 8.83 11.64 -14.28
CA VAL A 232 9.81 11.76 -15.37
C VAL A 232 10.17 10.38 -15.93
N GLU A 233 10.47 9.42 -15.06
CA GLU A 233 10.80 8.04 -15.44
C GLU A 233 9.65 7.37 -16.21
N LEU A 234 8.38 7.66 -15.87
CA LEU A 234 7.23 7.17 -16.63
C LEU A 234 7.22 7.69 -18.08
N GLN A 235 7.59 8.97 -18.29
CA GLN A 235 7.60 9.58 -19.63
C GLN A 235 8.68 8.97 -20.54
N VAL A 236 9.78 8.51 -19.97
CA VAL A 236 10.89 7.86 -20.69
C VAL A 236 10.80 6.33 -20.69
N GLY A 237 9.76 5.76 -20.07
CA GLY A 237 9.53 4.31 -20.01
C GLY A 237 10.40 3.55 -19.00
N GLU A 238 11.03 4.27 -18.07
CA GLU A 238 11.89 3.72 -17.02
C GLU A 238 11.13 3.38 -15.74
N ALA A 239 9.94 3.96 -15.56
CA ALA A 239 8.99 3.57 -14.53
C ALA A 239 7.70 3.05 -15.14
N ASP A 240 7.10 2.06 -14.50
CA ASP A 240 5.79 1.55 -14.91
C ASP A 240 4.63 2.35 -14.26
N LEU A 241 3.41 2.13 -14.76
CA LEU A 241 2.21 2.77 -14.22
C LEU A 241 1.94 2.39 -12.75
N SER A 242 2.43 1.25 -12.27
CA SER A 242 2.30 0.84 -10.88
C SER A 242 3.24 1.62 -9.96
N GLU A 243 4.44 1.94 -10.41
CA GLU A 243 5.42 2.78 -9.73
C GLU A 243 4.94 4.22 -9.63
N PHE A 244 4.44 4.77 -10.74
CA PHE A 244 3.82 6.09 -10.74
C PHE A 244 2.64 6.15 -9.77
N ARG A 245 1.75 5.15 -9.78
CA ARG A 245 0.64 5.03 -8.80
C ARG A 245 1.16 5.02 -7.36
N ARG A 246 2.21 4.25 -7.08
CA ARG A 246 2.80 4.19 -5.73
C ARG A 246 3.34 5.55 -5.29
N ALA A 247 3.99 6.27 -6.18
CA ALA A 247 4.58 7.56 -5.88
C ALA A 247 3.51 8.63 -5.63
N SER A 248 2.49 8.66 -6.49
CA SER A 248 1.28 9.46 -6.31
C SER A 248 0.60 9.20 -4.95
N ARG A 249 0.39 7.92 -4.61
CA ARG A 249 -0.14 7.52 -3.29
C ARG A 249 0.76 7.96 -2.14
N ALA A 250 2.08 7.95 -2.31
CA ALA A 250 3.00 8.35 -1.25
C ALA A 250 2.81 9.82 -0.85
N VAL A 251 2.65 10.72 -1.83
CA VAL A 251 2.36 12.14 -1.59
C VAL A 251 1.03 12.30 -0.87
N TYR A 252 -0.01 11.61 -1.33
CA TYR A 252 -1.32 11.63 -0.68
C TYR A 252 -1.24 11.23 0.81
N VAL A 253 -0.57 10.12 1.10
CA VAL A 253 -0.43 9.62 2.48
C VAL A 253 0.41 10.58 3.34
N ALA A 254 1.50 11.12 2.80
CA ALA A 254 2.35 12.08 3.51
C ALA A 254 1.58 13.35 3.90
N ASN A 255 0.76 13.88 2.98
CA ASN A 255 -0.10 15.03 3.23
C ASN A 255 -1.17 14.71 4.28
N GLN A 256 -1.81 13.54 4.19
CA GLN A 256 -2.82 13.12 5.17
C GLN A 256 -2.23 13.00 6.58
N GLU A 257 -1.05 12.39 6.72
CA GLU A 257 -0.39 12.25 8.03
C GLU A 257 0.11 13.61 8.56
N SER A 258 0.60 14.50 7.68
CA SER A 258 0.97 15.87 8.04
C SER A 258 -0.23 16.66 8.57
N GLN A 259 -1.37 16.61 7.88
CA GLN A 259 -2.61 17.26 8.31
C GLN A 259 -3.08 16.70 9.66
N TYR A 260 -3.01 15.38 9.85
CA TYR A 260 -3.38 14.74 11.10
C TYR A 260 -2.47 15.18 12.26
N PHE A 261 -1.15 15.23 12.06
CA PHE A 261 -0.17 15.57 13.09
C PHE A 261 -0.30 17.03 13.54
N TYR A 262 -0.49 17.97 12.60
CA TYR A 262 -0.62 19.40 12.91
C TYR A 262 -2.05 19.84 13.25
N GLY A 263 -2.99 18.90 13.42
CA GLY A 263 -4.37 19.21 13.83
C GLY A 263 -5.17 19.99 12.76
N SER A 264 -4.78 19.88 11.49
CA SER A 264 -5.55 20.42 10.37
C SER A 264 -6.87 19.65 10.19
N ASP A 265 -7.85 20.25 9.51
CA ASP A 265 -9.17 19.65 9.32
C ASP A 265 -9.07 18.23 8.71
N LYS A 266 -9.54 17.24 9.47
CA LYS A 266 -9.53 15.81 9.07
C LYS A 266 -10.38 15.55 7.82
N ASN A 267 -11.23 16.51 7.47
CA ASN A 267 -12.15 16.46 6.33
C ASN A 267 -11.59 17.16 5.08
N ASP A 268 -10.34 17.61 5.09
CA ASP A 268 -9.73 18.12 3.86
C ASP A 268 -9.63 16.99 2.81
N THR A 269 -10.37 17.17 1.71
CA THR A 269 -10.44 16.22 0.59
C THR A 269 -9.57 16.64 -0.58
N SER A 270 -8.88 17.78 -0.52
CA SER A 270 -8.08 18.34 -1.61
C SER A 270 -6.98 17.38 -2.08
N GLY A 271 -6.19 16.83 -1.17
CA GLY A 271 -5.15 15.85 -1.49
C GLY A 271 -5.70 14.53 -2.05
N LEU A 272 -6.91 14.14 -1.64
CA LEU A 272 -7.57 12.94 -2.17
C LEU A 272 -8.11 13.17 -3.58
N ALA A 273 -8.61 14.38 -3.89
CA ALA A 273 -9.05 14.74 -5.23
C ALA A 273 -7.90 14.72 -6.25
N VAL A 274 -6.72 15.23 -5.85
CA VAL A 274 -5.49 15.15 -6.68
C VAL A 274 -5.14 13.69 -6.96
N TYR A 275 -5.14 12.85 -5.93
CA TYR A 275 -4.86 11.41 -6.09
C TYR A 275 -5.87 10.69 -6.99
N VAL A 276 -7.17 11.04 -6.90
CA VAL A 276 -8.20 10.49 -7.78
C VAL A 276 -7.94 10.83 -9.24
N ARG A 277 -7.56 12.08 -9.56
CA ARG A 277 -7.24 12.51 -10.93
C ARG A 277 -6.06 11.72 -11.51
N GLU A 278 -5.00 11.52 -10.73
CA GLU A 278 -3.83 10.76 -11.16
C GLU A 278 -4.18 9.27 -11.43
N LEU A 279 -5.09 8.69 -10.65
CA LEU A 279 -5.60 7.34 -10.91
C LEU A 279 -6.45 7.25 -12.18
N GLU A 280 -7.17 8.32 -12.57
CA GLU A 280 -7.93 8.39 -13.82
C GLU A 280 -7.01 8.43 -15.04
N GLU A 281 -5.91 9.18 -14.97
CA GLU A 281 -4.87 9.20 -15.99
C GLU A 281 -4.27 7.79 -16.18
N ILE A 282 -3.88 7.14 -15.08
CA ILE A 282 -3.35 5.76 -15.12
C ILE A 282 -4.35 4.80 -15.75
N GLN A 283 -5.64 4.86 -15.36
CA GLN A 283 -6.65 3.99 -15.95
C GLN A 283 -6.78 4.21 -17.46
N THR A 284 -6.75 5.46 -17.91
CA THR A 284 -6.86 5.82 -19.33
C THR A 284 -5.71 5.24 -20.13
N GLU A 285 -4.48 5.35 -19.62
CA GLU A 285 -3.28 4.77 -20.24
C GLU A 285 -3.34 3.22 -20.29
N VAL A 286 -3.70 2.56 -19.18
CA VAL A 286 -3.86 1.08 -19.18
C VAL A 286 -4.93 0.64 -20.19
N GLN A 287 -6.03 1.39 -20.29
CA GLN A 287 -7.10 1.08 -21.24
C GLN A 287 -6.64 1.29 -22.69
N TRP A 288 -5.87 2.35 -22.97
CA TRP A 288 -5.30 2.59 -24.29
C TRP A 288 -4.33 1.46 -24.70
N MET A 289 -3.45 1.02 -23.79
CA MET A 289 -2.52 -0.09 -24.03
C MET A 289 -3.27 -1.40 -24.29
N ALA A 290 -4.30 -1.70 -23.49
CA ALA A 290 -5.13 -2.88 -23.66
C ALA A 290 -5.87 -2.91 -25.01
N ASN A 291 -6.32 -1.76 -25.51
CA ASN A 291 -7.11 -1.66 -26.75
C ASN A 291 -6.27 -1.71 -28.04
N ARG A 292 -4.94 -1.58 -27.98
CA ARG A 292 -4.07 -1.50 -29.16
C ARG A 292 -3.31 -2.79 -29.46
N ASP A 293 -3.60 -3.89 -28.77
CA ASP A 293 -2.95 -5.20 -28.92
C ASP A 293 -1.41 -5.14 -28.94
N ALA A 294 -0.82 -4.08 -28.38
CA ALA A 294 0.62 -3.89 -28.25
C ALA A 294 1.16 -4.80 -27.14
N GLY A 295 1.16 -6.11 -27.38
CA GLY A 295 1.87 -7.14 -26.62
C GLY A 295 1.41 -7.45 -25.19
N MET A 296 0.38 -6.81 -24.64
CA MET A 296 0.04 -6.92 -23.19
C MET A 296 -1.48 -6.96 -22.90
N GLY A 297 -2.19 -7.94 -23.45
CA GLY A 297 -3.62 -8.20 -23.14
C GLY A 297 -3.88 -8.75 -21.72
N ARG A 298 -3.31 -8.13 -20.69
CA ARG A 298 -3.51 -8.50 -19.28
C ARG A 298 -4.73 -7.78 -18.71
N ASN A 299 -5.91 -8.31 -19.01
CA ASN A 299 -7.20 -7.81 -18.50
C ASN A 299 -7.22 -7.68 -16.95
N ASP A 300 -6.40 -8.46 -16.25
CA ASP A 300 -6.25 -8.38 -14.80
C ASP A 300 -5.65 -7.05 -14.35
N LEU A 301 -4.72 -6.47 -15.11
CA LEU A 301 -4.13 -5.16 -14.81
C LEU A 301 -5.14 -4.03 -14.99
N LEU A 302 -5.97 -4.09 -16.04
CA LEU A 302 -7.07 -3.15 -16.24
C LEU A 302 -8.07 -3.23 -15.10
N ASN A 303 -8.47 -4.44 -14.71
CA ASN A 303 -9.38 -4.66 -13.61
C ASN A 303 -8.80 -4.18 -12.26
N LEU A 304 -7.51 -4.39 -12.00
CA LEU A 304 -6.87 -3.82 -10.81
C LEU A 304 -6.82 -2.29 -10.85
N SER A 305 -6.52 -1.68 -11.99
CA SER A 305 -6.54 -0.22 -12.12
C SER A 305 -7.93 0.35 -11.80
N LYS A 306 -8.99 -0.24 -12.38
CA LYS A 306 -10.38 0.12 -12.07
C LYS A 306 -10.72 -0.08 -10.60
N SER A 307 -10.24 -1.18 -10.01
CA SER A 307 -10.44 -1.47 -8.59
C SER A 307 -9.82 -0.41 -7.69
N HIS A 308 -8.58 0.01 -7.98
CA HIS A 308 -7.88 1.07 -7.23
C HIS A 308 -8.61 2.41 -7.34
N LEU A 309 -9.02 2.82 -8.55
CA LEU A 309 -9.76 4.07 -8.73
C LEU A 309 -11.09 4.03 -7.97
N ALA A 310 -11.85 2.94 -8.10
CA ALA A 310 -13.13 2.77 -7.41
C ALA A 310 -12.96 2.81 -5.89
N TYR A 311 -11.94 2.15 -5.33
CA TYR A 311 -11.63 2.18 -3.90
C TYR A 311 -11.32 3.61 -3.42
N THR A 312 -10.46 4.34 -4.14
CA THR A 312 -10.07 5.69 -3.77
C THR A 312 -11.25 6.67 -3.86
N ARG A 313 -12.08 6.57 -4.91
CA ARG A 313 -13.31 7.36 -5.02
C ARG A 313 -14.32 7.00 -3.93
N ALA A 314 -14.43 5.73 -3.55
CA ALA A 314 -15.27 5.31 -2.43
C ALA A 314 -14.82 5.99 -1.12
N LYS A 315 -13.52 6.00 -0.85
CA LYS A 315 -12.94 6.72 0.30
C LYS A 315 -13.20 8.23 0.24
N TYR A 316 -13.14 8.83 -0.94
CA TYR A 316 -13.47 10.24 -1.14
C TYR A 316 -14.92 10.54 -0.74
N TYR A 317 -15.88 9.76 -1.26
CA TYR A 317 -17.28 9.93 -0.90
C TYR A 317 -17.58 9.57 0.57
N GLN A 318 -16.88 8.59 1.13
CA GLN A 318 -16.97 8.26 2.55
C GLN A 318 -16.59 9.45 3.44
N LYS A 319 -15.53 10.20 3.08
CA LYS A 319 -15.11 11.42 3.81
C LYS A 319 -16.07 12.60 3.64
N GLN A 320 -16.96 12.54 2.67
CA GLN A 320 -18.00 13.55 2.41
C GLN A 320 -19.37 13.12 2.95
N ASP A 321 -19.44 12.09 3.79
CA ASP A 321 -20.67 11.50 4.31
C ASP A 321 -21.66 11.04 3.22
N ARG A 322 -21.15 10.71 2.02
CA ARG A 322 -21.90 10.17 0.87
C ARG A 322 -21.84 8.64 0.88
N GLU A 323 -22.54 8.04 1.85
CA GLU A 323 -22.46 6.61 2.13
C GLU A 323 -22.96 5.72 0.98
N ASN A 324 -23.99 6.13 0.24
CA ASN A 324 -24.56 5.33 -0.85
C ASN A 324 -23.56 5.22 -2.01
N GLU A 325 -22.99 6.34 -2.44
CA GLU A 325 -21.99 6.40 -3.50
C GLU A 325 -20.71 5.67 -3.09
N SER A 326 -20.29 5.84 -1.83
CA SER A 326 -19.18 5.10 -1.25
C SER A 326 -19.42 3.59 -1.30
N ARG A 327 -20.61 3.13 -0.89
CA ARG A 327 -21.00 1.72 -0.92
C ARG A 327 -20.95 1.13 -2.33
N GLU A 328 -21.56 1.80 -3.31
CA GLU A 328 -21.56 1.35 -4.71
C GLU A 328 -20.13 1.23 -5.27
N LEU A 329 -19.25 2.16 -4.92
CA LEU A 329 -17.88 2.17 -5.39
C LEU A 329 -17.00 1.13 -4.69
N PHE A 330 -17.21 0.85 -3.40
CA PHE A 330 -16.57 -0.28 -2.73
C PHE A 330 -17.02 -1.62 -3.32
N GLN A 331 -18.30 -1.76 -3.66
CA GLN A 331 -18.81 -2.94 -4.36
C GLN A 331 -18.11 -3.13 -5.71
N LYS A 332 -18.07 -2.08 -6.56
CA LYS A 332 -17.37 -2.12 -7.84
C LYS A 332 -15.89 -2.47 -7.67
N SER A 333 -15.22 -1.89 -6.67
CA SER A 333 -13.83 -2.18 -6.36
C SER A 333 -13.60 -3.66 -6.01
N MET A 334 -14.51 -4.25 -5.21
CA MET A 334 -14.50 -5.66 -4.84
C MET A 334 -14.70 -6.56 -6.06
N GLU A 335 -15.67 -6.25 -6.93
CA GLU A 335 -15.95 -7.01 -8.15
C GLU A 335 -14.75 -6.99 -9.11
N TYR A 336 -14.15 -5.82 -9.34
CA TYR A 336 -12.98 -5.70 -10.22
C TYR A 336 -11.76 -6.44 -9.68
N SER A 337 -11.46 -6.32 -8.38
CA SER A 337 -10.33 -7.02 -7.76
C SER A 337 -10.53 -8.53 -7.72
N GLN A 338 -11.76 -9.01 -7.48
CA GLN A 338 -12.09 -10.42 -7.59
C GLN A 338 -11.91 -10.93 -9.03
N SER A 339 -12.34 -10.16 -10.05
CA SER A 339 -12.15 -10.52 -11.46
C SER A 339 -10.67 -10.63 -11.80
N ALA A 340 -9.86 -9.63 -11.42
CA ALA A 340 -8.42 -9.66 -11.63
C ALA A 340 -7.76 -10.87 -10.95
N TRP A 341 -8.15 -11.18 -9.71
CA TRP A 341 -7.65 -12.35 -9.01
C TRP A 341 -8.02 -13.65 -9.71
N LYS A 342 -9.29 -13.79 -10.16
CA LYS A 342 -9.78 -14.96 -10.92
C LYS A 342 -9.02 -15.15 -12.23
N GLU A 343 -8.77 -14.09 -12.98
CA GLU A 343 -7.98 -14.16 -14.22
C GLU A 343 -6.52 -14.55 -13.95
N ARG A 344 -5.90 -13.96 -12.92
CA ARG A 344 -4.53 -14.32 -12.49
C ARG A 344 -4.41 -15.78 -12.13
N ILE A 345 -5.30 -16.32 -11.30
CA ILE A 345 -5.20 -17.70 -10.83
C ILE A 345 -5.61 -18.74 -11.88
N ASN A 346 -6.54 -18.41 -12.78
CA ASN A 346 -7.05 -19.37 -13.77
C ASN A 346 -6.30 -19.32 -15.11
N THR A 347 -5.75 -18.17 -15.48
CA THR A 347 -5.17 -17.94 -16.81
C THR A 347 -3.68 -17.63 -16.72
N TYR A 348 -3.30 -16.56 -16.03
CA TYR A 348 -1.93 -16.03 -16.12
C TYR A 348 -0.91 -16.82 -15.30
N PHE A 349 -1.27 -17.28 -14.10
CA PHE A 349 -0.37 -18.08 -13.28
C PHE A 349 -0.06 -19.45 -13.89
N PRO A 350 -1.06 -20.23 -14.38
CA PRO A 350 -0.77 -21.46 -15.12
C PRO A 350 0.04 -21.24 -16.40
N ALA A 351 -0.12 -20.09 -17.06
CA ALA A 351 0.65 -19.71 -18.24
C ALA A 351 2.06 -19.16 -17.91
N GLY A 352 2.41 -19.01 -16.63
CA GLY A 352 3.70 -18.46 -16.20
C GLY A 352 3.87 -16.95 -16.37
N THR A 353 2.79 -16.22 -16.66
CA THR A 353 2.78 -14.76 -16.89
C THR A 353 2.32 -13.95 -15.67
N ALA A 354 1.92 -14.62 -14.59
CA ALA A 354 1.71 -14.03 -13.28
C ALA A 354 2.44 -14.84 -12.20
N SER A 355 3.00 -14.14 -11.22
CA SER A 355 3.66 -14.72 -10.05
C SER A 355 2.68 -14.97 -8.90
N LEU A 356 3.08 -15.75 -7.89
CA LEU A 356 2.32 -15.84 -6.63
C LEU A 356 2.21 -14.49 -5.92
N HIS A 357 3.18 -13.58 -6.11
CA HIS A 357 3.11 -12.21 -5.64
C HIS A 357 1.94 -11.45 -6.31
N ASP A 358 1.77 -11.59 -7.63
CA ASP A 358 0.65 -10.98 -8.35
C ASP A 358 -0.70 -11.46 -7.82
N LEU A 359 -0.82 -12.76 -7.57
CA LEU A 359 -2.04 -13.34 -6.99
C LEU A 359 -2.30 -12.77 -5.60
N SER A 360 -1.25 -12.68 -4.78
CA SER A 360 -1.31 -12.13 -3.43
C SER A 360 -1.76 -10.67 -3.43
N SER A 361 -1.18 -9.83 -4.29
CA SER A 361 -1.52 -8.41 -4.39
C SER A 361 -2.98 -8.19 -4.83
N ALA A 362 -3.47 -8.96 -5.80
CA ALA A 362 -4.88 -8.89 -6.22
C ALA A 362 -5.84 -9.36 -5.11
N TRP A 363 -5.47 -10.44 -4.39
CA TRP A 363 -6.26 -10.93 -3.27
C TRP A 363 -6.32 -9.91 -2.12
N ILE A 364 -5.21 -9.25 -1.81
CA ILE A 364 -5.19 -8.24 -0.76
C ILE A 364 -6.12 -7.06 -1.10
N MET A 365 -6.14 -6.62 -2.36
CA MET A 365 -7.07 -5.59 -2.81
C MET A 365 -8.53 -6.04 -2.70
N TRP A 366 -8.81 -7.29 -3.08
CA TRP A 366 -10.14 -7.89 -2.93
C TRP A 366 -10.58 -7.96 -1.46
N ASN A 367 -9.69 -8.39 -0.57
CA ASN A 367 -9.96 -8.43 0.86
C ASN A 367 -10.21 -7.02 1.44
N ALA A 368 -9.42 -6.02 1.03
CA ALA A 368 -9.57 -4.65 1.48
C ALA A 368 -10.92 -4.05 1.04
N ALA A 369 -11.26 -4.16 -0.24
CA ALA A 369 -12.54 -3.66 -0.76
C ALA A 369 -13.74 -4.41 -0.16
N GLY A 370 -13.65 -5.73 -0.03
CA GLY A 370 -14.70 -6.56 0.57
C GLY A 370 -14.93 -6.28 2.05
N SER A 371 -13.88 -5.96 2.80
CA SER A 371 -13.99 -5.55 4.21
C SER A 371 -14.75 -4.23 4.35
N GLU A 372 -14.36 -3.21 3.57
CA GLU A 372 -15.01 -1.89 3.59
C GLU A 372 -16.48 -1.97 3.15
N TYR A 373 -16.76 -2.73 2.09
CA TYR A 373 -18.14 -2.96 1.64
C TYR A 373 -18.98 -3.68 2.70
N SER A 374 -18.42 -4.71 3.34
CA SER A 374 -19.11 -5.47 4.39
C SER A 374 -19.43 -4.63 5.63
N GLU A 375 -18.60 -3.62 5.95
CA GLU A 375 -18.86 -2.69 7.05
C GLU A 375 -20.06 -1.77 6.73
N LEU A 376 -20.24 -1.37 5.47
CA LEU A 376 -21.36 -0.55 5.01
C LEU A 376 -22.64 -1.36 4.69
N GLN A 377 -22.53 -2.68 4.53
CA GLN A 377 -23.63 -3.58 4.16
C GLN A 377 -23.56 -4.91 4.95
N SER A 378 -24.22 -4.95 6.11
CA SER A 378 -24.17 -6.12 7.01
C SER A 378 -24.83 -7.40 6.47
N ARG A 379 -25.69 -7.30 5.45
CA ARG A 379 -26.50 -8.44 4.97
C ARG A 379 -25.68 -9.48 4.18
N GLU A 380 -24.58 -9.07 3.57
CA GLU A 380 -23.78 -9.93 2.67
C GLU A 380 -22.41 -10.31 3.24
N THR A 381 -22.06 -9.78 4.43
CA THR A 381 -20.76 -9.96 5.07
C THR A 381 -20.34 -11.43 5.18
N GLY A 382 -21.27 -12.34 5.49
CA GLY A 382 -20.98 -13.78 5.60
C GLY A 382 -20.54 -14.41 4.28
N THR A 383 -21.21 -14.06 3.19
CA THR A 383 -20.91 -14.58 1.84
C THR A 383 -19.58 -14.03 1.33
N ILE A 384 -19.38 -12.71 1.45
CA ILE A 384 -18.14 -12.04 1.01
C ILE A 384 -16.92 -12.62 1.74
N ASN A 385 -16.98 -12.71 3.06
CA ASN A 385 -15.88 -13.28 3.85
C ASN A 385 -15.61 -14.75 3.50
N ARG A 386 -16.65 -15.54 3.19
CA ARG A 386 -16.48 -16.92 2.75
C ARG A 386 -15.74 -16.98 1.42
N GLU A 387 -16.12 -16.18 0.44
CA GLU A 387 -15.47 -16.18 -0.88
C GLU A 387 -14.01 -15.75 -0.80
N ILE A 388 -13.70 -14.69 -0.05
CA ILE A 388 -12.33 -14.22 0.18
C ILE A 388 -11.47 -15.33 0.81
N ARG A 389 -12.01 -16.06 1.81
CA ARG A 389 -11.32 -17.18 2.46
C ARG A 389 -11.09 -18.35 1.50
N VAL A 390 -12.10 -18.71 0.70
CA VAL A 390 -11.97 -19.76 -0.33
C VAL A 390 -10.90 -19.37 -1.36
N GLY A 391 -10.83 -18.09 -1.75
CA GLY A 391 -9.77 -17.58 -2.61
C GLY A 391 -8.38 -17.76 -2.01
N LEU A 392 -8.22 -17.38 -0.74
CA LEU A 392 -6.96 -17.55 -0.01
C LEU A 392 -6.55 -19.02 0.14
N ASP A 393 -7.51 -19.90 0.45
CA ASP A 393 -7.26 -21.35 0.57
C ASP A 393 -6.84 -21.97 -0.76
N ARG A 394 -7.42 -21.52 -1.87
CA ARG A 394 -7.00 -21.95 -3.21
C ARG A 394 -5.57 -21.49 -3.51
N MET A 395 -5.21 -20.25 -3.17
CA MET A 395 -3.84 -19.74 -3.34
C MET A 395 -2.84 -20.51 -2.45
N LEU A 396 -3.24 -20.86 -1.23
CA LEU A 396 -2.44 -21.66 -0.31
C LEU A 396 -2.17 -23.06 -0.87
N ASN A 397 -3.19 -23.74 -1.41
CA ASN A 397 -3.02 -25.06 -2.04
C ASN A 397 -2.04 -25.01 -3.22
N ILE A 398 -2.06 -23.92 -4.00
CA ILE A 398 -1.07 -23.71 -5.07
C ILE A 398 0.33 -23.56 -4.46
N ALA A 399 0.50 -22.68 -3.46
CA ALA A 399 1.79 -22.47 -2.80
C ALA A 399 2.35 -23.77 -2.19
N ASP A 400 1.51 -24.58 -1.56
CA ASP A 400 1.87 -25.88 -0.98
C ASP A 400 2.28 -26.93 -2.03
N SER A 401 1.74 -26.82 -3.25
CA SER A 401 2.11 -27.72 -4.35
C SER A 401 3.50 -27.45 -4.94
N ILE A 402 4.08 -26.28 -4.67
CA ILE A 402 5.36 -25.85 -5.24
C ILE A 402 6.53 -26.53 -4.50
N ARG A 403 7.19 -27.44 -5.22
CA ARG A 403 8.35 -28.21 -4.74
C ARG A 403 9.67 -27.47 -4.91
N ASP A 404 9.89 -26.84 -6.06
CA ASP A 404 11.10 -26.04 -6.29
C ASP A 404 10.91 -24.65 -5.68
N ARG A 405 11.68 -24.37 -4.62
CA ARG A 405 11.62 -23.12 -3.86
C ARG A 405 12.85 -22.24 -4.10
N ARG A 406 13.66 -22.54 -5.11
CA ARG A 406 14.84 -21.71 -5.43
C ARG A 406 14.43 -20.32 -5.92
N GLY A 407 15.33 -19.36 -5.73
CA GLY A 407 15.13 -17.97 -6.13
C GLY A 407 13.97 -17.29 -5.38
N ARG A 408 13.19 -16.46 -6.09
CA ARG A 408 12.06 -15.70 -5.53
C ARG A 408 10.92 -16.56 -4.99
N MET A 409 10.82 -17.81 -5.46
CA MET A 409 9.66 -18.66 -5.19
C MET A 409 9.48 -18.99 -3.70
N SER A 410 10.58 -19.14 -2.96
CA SER A 410 10.54 -19.31 -1.50
C SER A 410 9.78 -18.16 -0.81
N SER A 411 10.21 -16.92 -1.08
CA SER A 411 9.58 -15.72 -0.54
C SER A 411 8.10 -15.64 -0.90
N ASP A 412 7.74 -15.91 -2.16
CA ASP A 412 6.36 -15.86 -2.62
C ASP A 412 5.47 -16.92 -1.94
N VAL A 413 5.97 -18.14 -1.72
CA VAL A 413 5.28 -19.18 -0.95
C VAL A 413 5.09 -18.74 0.51
N SER A 414 6.15 -18.25 1.15
CA SER A 414 6.07 -17.74 2.52
C SER A 414 5.14 -16.54 2.67
N LEU A 415 5.01 -15.70 1.63
CA LEU A 415 4.06 -14.58 1.61
C LEU A 415 2.63 -15.09 1.75
N VAL A 416 2.24 -16.11 0.98
CA VAL A 416 0.91 -16.72 1.02
C VAL A 416 0.63 -17.35 2.40
N HIS A 417 1.58 -18.08 2.97
CA HIS A 417 1.43 -18.63 4.33
C HIS A 417 1.26 -17.55 5.40
N CYS A 418 2.00 -16.44 5.26
CA CYS A 418 1.92 -15.30 6.16
C CYS A 418 0.58 -14.57 6.01
N LEU A 419 0.03 -14.45 4.79
CA LEU A 419 -1.32 -13.92 4.55
C LEU A 419 -2.38 -14.77 5.26
N LYS A 420 -2.30 -16.10 5.11
CA LYS A 420 -3.23 -17.02 5.82
C LYS A 420 -3.19 -16.84 7.33
N HIS A 421 -2.00 -16.68 7.90
CA HIS A 421 -1.87 -16.48 9.35
C HIS A 421 -2.31 -15.07 9.78
N SER A 422 -2.15 -14.05 8.95
CA SER A 422 -2.69 -12.71 9.23
C SER A 422 -4.19 -12.76 9.44
N GLU A 423 -4.93 -13.50 8.61
CA GLU A 423 -6.38 -13.67 8.74
C GLU A 423 -6.75 -14.43 10.02
N ILE A 424 -6.04 -15.52 10.34
CA ILE A 424 -6.23 -16.26 11.59
C ILE A 424 -6.01 -15.35 12.81
N LEU A 425 -4.95 -14.54 12.80
CA LEU A 425 -4.68 -13.59 13.90
C LEU A 425 -5.75 -12.50 14.00
N SER A 426 -6.27 -12.00 12.87
CA SER A 426 -7.38 -11.04 12.86
C SER A 426 -8.64 -11.63 13.48
N ASP A 427 -8.99 -12.87 13.12
CA ASP A 427 -10.13 -13.60 13.69
C ASP A 427 -9.97 -13.81 15.21
N LEU A 428 -8.77 -14.20 15.65
CA LEU A 428 -8.47 -14.38 17.07
C LEU A 428 -8.58 -13.08 17.86
N LYS A 429 -8.07 -11.97 17.30
CA LYS A 429 -8.18 -10.64 17.92
C LYS A 429 -9.64 -10.21 18.02
N ALA A 430 -10.43 -10.41 16.97
CA ALA A 430 -11.86 -10.11 16.98
C ALA A 430 -12.61 -10.93 18.04
N ALA A 431 -12.25 -12.21 18.20
CA ALA A 431 -12.84 -13.08 19.21
C ALA A 431 -12.47 -12.71 20.66
N GLN A 432 -11.30 -12.11 20.91
CA GLN A 432 -10.93 -11.61 22.24
C GLN A 432 -11.59 -10.29 22.61
N THR A 433 -12.02 -9.50 21.62
CA THR A 433 -12.67 -8.19 21.84
C THR A 433 -14.20 -8.26 21.98
N ARG A 434 -14.79 -9.46 21.82
CA ARG A 434 -16.21 -9.75 22.06
C ARG A 434 -16.34 -10.46 23.39
#